data_AF-A0A8C4XY12-F1
#
_entry.id   AF-A0A8C4XY12-F1
#
_cell.length_a   1.000
_cell.length_b   1.000
_cell.length_c   1.000
_cell.angle_alpha   90.00
_cell.angle_beta   90.00
_cell.angle_gamma   90.00
#
_symmetry.space_group_name_H-M   'P 1'
#
loop_
_entity.id
_entity.type
_entity.pdbx_description
1 polymer ?
#
loop_
_entity_poly.entity_id
_entity_poly.type
_entity_poly.pdbx_seq_one_letter_code
_entity_poly.pdbx_strand_id
1 'polypeptide(L)'
;MKADDAGAALDHVITQFNSYEDYLDSQITTQDLFYLENEEMARQLVELGFRGSGEVLKREEFETRKAAAEASRLSERTQQK
;
A
#
# COMPACT_ATOMS: atom_id res chain seq x y z
N MET A 1 7.64 -1.19 -22.89
CA MET A 1 8.06 -0.18 -21.91
C MET A 1 6.79 0.47 -21.35
N LYS A 2 6.19 -0.11 -20.32
CA LYS A 2 4.95 0.38 -19.68
C LYS A 2 4.70 -0.25 -18.31
N ALA A 3 5.27 -1.43 -18.04
CA ALA A 3 5.20 -2.10 -16.73
C ALA A 3 6.05 -1.41 -15.65
N ASP A 4 7.19 -0.83 -16.04
CA ASP A 4 8.15 -0.24 -15.08
C ASP A 4 7.63 1.08 -14.44
N ASP A 5 6.80 1.83 -15.16
CA ASP A 5 6.21 3.11 -14.70
C ASP A 5 5.09 2.88 -13.66
N ALA A 6 4.31 1.83 -13.84
CA ALA A 6 3.27 1.43 -12.87
C ALA A 6 3.89 0.95 -11.55
N GLY A 7 5.03 0.26 -11.61
CA GLY A 7 5.78 -0.15 -10.41
C GLY A 7 6.27 1.05 -9.60
N ALA A 8 6.88 2.04 -10.27
CA ALA A 8 7.38 3.24 -9.59
C ALA A 8 6.25 4.11 -8.99
N ALA A 9 5.10 4.21 -9.68
CA ALA A 9 3.93 4.90 -9.15
C ALA A 9 3.36 4.19 -7.92
N LEU A 10 3.30 2.86 -7.94
CA LEU A 10 2.86 2.06 -6.80
C LEU A 10 3.81 2.19 -5.61
N ASP A 11 5.13 2.13 -5.85
CA ASP A 11 6.14 2.31 -4.80
C ASP A 11 6.07 3.72 -4.20
N HIS A 12 5.79 4.75 -5.01
CA HIS A 12 5.53 6.10 -4.50
C HIS A 12 4.34 6.12 -3.54
N VAL A 13 3.22 5.51 -3.93
CA VAL A 13 2.01 5.41 -3.10
C VAL A 13 2.29 4.62 -1.81
N ILE A 14 2.97 3.47 -1.88
CA ILE A 14 3.34 2.66 -0.70
C ILE A 14 4.15 3.47 0.30
N THR A 15 5.13 4.26 -0.16
CA THR A 15 5.96 5.07 0.74
C THR A 15 5.22 6.24 1.40
N GLN A 16 3.98 6.54 1.00
CA GLN A 16 3.15 7.55 1.67
C GLN A 16 2.48 7.01 2.95
N PHE A 17 2.41 5.69 3.11
CA PHE A 17 1.78 5.03 4.25
C PHE A 17 2.82 4.58 5.28
N ASN A 18 2.53 4.73 6.58
CA ASN A 18 3.48 4.36 7.64
C ASN A 18 3.43 2.86 7.94
N SER A 19 2.25 2.26 7.82
CA SER A 19 2.01 0.84 8.07
C SER A 19 1.21 0.20 6.94
N TYR A 20 1.19 -1.13 6.90
CA TYR A 20 0.31 -1.87 6.00
C TYR A 20 -1.16 -1.63 6.35
N GLU A 21 -1.48 -1.49 7.64
CA GLU A 21 -2.81 -1.15 8.12
C GLU A 21 -3.27 0.22 7.57
N ASP A 22 -2.40 1.26 7.59
CA ASP A 22 -2.72 2.58 7.01
C ASP A 22 -3.05 2.47 5.51
N TYR A 23 -2.35 1.59 4.79
CA TYR A 23 -2.60 1.33 3.38
C TYR A 23 -3.95 0.62 3.15
N LEU A 24 -4.31 -0.34 4.01
CA LEU A 24 -5.63 -0.98 3.95
C LEU A 24 -6.75 0.01 4.29
N ASP A 25 -6.55 0.84 5.31
CA ASP A 25 -7.52 1.84 5.75
C ASP A 25 -7.78 2.89 4.66
N SER A 26 -6.75 3.24 3.87
CA SER A 26 -6.90 4.13 2.71
C SER A 26 -7.86 3.61 1.62
N GLN A 27 -8.11 2.30 1.60
CA GLN A 27 -8.99 1.63 0.64
C GLN A 27 -10.38 1.36 1.20
N ILE A 28 -10.59 1.54 2.51
CA ILE A 28 -11.89 1.41 3.15
C ILE A 28 -12.72 2.65 2.86
N THR A 29 -13.92 2.46 2.31
CA THR A 29 -14.82 3.56 2.03
C THR A 29 -15.78 3.79 3.20
N THR A 30 -16.37 4.99 3.26
CA THR A 30 -17.44 5.29 4.24
C THR A 30 -18.63 4.34 4.12
N GLN A 31 -18.88 3.83 2.90
CA GLN A 31 -19.94 2.85 2.66
C GLN A 31 -19.60 1.50 3.31
N ASP A 32 -18.34 1.06 3.25
CA ASP A 32 -17.90 -0.17 3.91
C ASP A 32 -18.09 -0.05 5.43
N LEU A 33 -17.71 1.09 6.02
CA LEU A 33 -17.95 1.35 7.44
C LEU A 33 -19.44 1.46 7.79
N PHE A 34 -20.28 2.01 6.91
CA PHE A 34 -21.72 2.08 7.13
C PHE A 34 -22.40 0.71 7.15
N TYR A 35 -21.94 -0.24 6.33
CA TYR A 35 -22.52 -1.59 6.28
C TYR A 35 -21.88 -2.58 7.24
N LEU A 36 -20.59 -2.43 7.53
CA LEU A 36 -19.84 -3.36 8.37
C LEU A 36 -19.79 -2.90 9.83
N GLU A 37 -19.88 -1.58 10.06
CA GLU A 37 -19.74 -0.92 11.38
C GLU A 37 -18.45 -1.28 12.14
N ASN A 38 -17.54 -2.00 11.49
CA ASN A 38 -16.32 -2.54 12.06
C ASN A 38 -15.17 -2.38 11.05
N GLU A 39 -14.23 -1.52 11.41
CA GLU A 39 -13.04 -1.18 10.63
C GLU A 39 -12.08 -2.36 10.46
N GLU A 40 -11.94 -3.23 11.47
CA GLU A 40 -11.12 -4.43 11.38
C GLU A 40 -11.71 -5.43 10.38
N MET A 41 -13.04 -5.60 10.39
CA MET A 41 -13.73 -6.43 9.41
C MET A 41 -13.60 -5.86 7.98
N ALA A 42 -13.70 -4.54 7.83
CA ALA A 42 -13.49 -3.86 6.56
C ALA A 42 -12.05 -4.07 6.04
N ARG A 43 -11.03 -3.94 6.90
CA ARG A 43 -9.63 -4.24 6.57
C ARG A 43 -9.43 -5.66 6.07
N GLN A 44 -10.01 -6.64 6.75
CA GLN A 44 -9.91 -8.04 6.33
C GLN A 44 -10.52 -8.29 4.95
N LEU A 45 -11.65 -7.64 4.63
CA LEU A 45 -12.27 -7.76 3.31
C LEU A 45 -11.45 -7.10 2.20
N VAL A 46 -10.82 -5.97 2.49
CA VAL A 46 -9.86 -5.32 1.58
C VAL A 46 -8.65 -6.23 1.37
N GLU A 47 -8.04 -6.74 2.44
CA GLU A 47 -6.87 -7.63 2.36
C GLU A 47 -7.15 -8.92 1.57
N LEU A 48 -8.38 -9.44 1.65
CA LEU A 48 -8.83 -10.60 0.87
C LEU A 48 -9.18 -10.26 -0.60
N GLY A 49 -9.14 -8.99 -0.99
CA GLY A 49 -9.49 -8.52 -2.34
C GLY A 49 -10.99 -8.45 -2.62
N PHE A 50 -11.85 -8.59 -1.60
CA PHE A 50 -13.30 -8.48 -1.75
C PHE A 50 -13.81 -7.02 -1.74
N ARG A 51 -12.97 -6.07 -1.31
CA ARG A 51 -13.27 -4.63 -1.25
C ARG A 51 -12.11 -3.81 -1.79
N GLY A 52 -12.41 -2.60 -2.30
CA GLY A 52 -11.43 -1.71 -2.93
C GLY A 52 -11.23 -1.97 -4.43
N SER A 53 -10.01 -1.74 -4.93
CA SER A 53 -9.66 -1.87 -6.36
C SER A 53 -9.57 -3.32 -6.87
N GLY A 54 -9.75 -4.31 -5.97
CA GLY A 54 -9.67 -5.75 -6.28
C GLY A 54 -8.24 -6.30 -6.31
N GLU A 55 -7.23 -5.45 -6.54
CA GLU A 55 -5.81 -5.81 -6.44
C GLU A 55 -5.19 -5.15 -5.21
N VAL A 56 -5.17 -5.87 -4.09
CA VAL A 56 -4.50 -5.45 -2.85
C VAL A 56 -3.18 -6.18 -2.74
N LEU A 57 -2.11 -5.43 -2.46
CA LEU A 57 -0.80 -6.01 -2.20
C LEU A 57 -0.85 -6.85 -0.93
N LYS A 58 -0.23 -8.03 -0.96
CA LYS A 58 -0.04 -8.81 0.26
C LYS A 58 0.88 -8.06 1.21
N ARG A 59 0.68 -8.24 2.53
CA ARG A 59 1.54 -7.66 3.58
C ARG A 59 3.03 -7.83 3.28
N GLU A 60 3.47 -9.03 2.94
CA GLU A 60 4.88 -9.31 2.61
C GLU A 60 5.38 -8.50 1.41
N GLU A 61 4.55 -8.35 0.37
CA GLU A 61 4.91 -7.58 -0.82
C GLU A 61 4.97 -6.08 -0.51
N PHE A 62 4.01 -5.57 0.26
CA PHE A 62 3.99 -4.19 0.72
C PHE A 62 5.27 -3.84 1.50
N GLU A 63 5.62 -4.65 2.50
CA GLU A 63 6.82 -4.44 3.33
C GLU A 63 8.10 -4.53 2.49
N THR A 64 8.18 -5.51 1.59
CA THR A 64 9.35 -5.68 0.71
C THR A 64 9.54 -4.47 -0.20
N ARG A 65 8.46 -3.99 -0.83
CA ARG A 65 8.50 -2.82 -1.71
C ARG A 65 8.82 -1.54 -0.94
N LYS A 66 8.22 -1.36 0.22
CA LYS A 66 8.49 -0.21 1.09
C LYS A 66 9.96 -0.16 1.49
N ALA A 67 10.51 -1.28 1.97
CA ALA A 67 11.92 -1.37 2.35
C ALA A 67 12.84 -1.10 1.15
N ALA A 68 12.53 -1.65 -0.04
CA ALA A 68 13.29 -1.39 -1.25
C ALA A 68 13.26 0.08 -1.67
N ALA A 69 12.08 0.72 -1.64
CA ALA A 69 11.91 2.12 -2.00
C ALA A 69 12.64 3.06 -1.01
N GLU A 70 12.58 2.78 0.29
CA GLU A 70 13.31 3.53 1.31
C GLU A 70 14.84 3.36 1.21
N ALA A 71 15.31 2.13 0.96
CA ALA A 71 16.73 1.85 0.73
C ALA A 71 17.26 2.57 -0.51
N SER A 72 16.50 2.59 -1.60
CA SER A 72 16.84 3.33 -2.82
C SER A 72 17.02 4.82 -2.52
N ARG A 73 16.05 5.44 -1.83
CA ARG A 73 16.10 6.86 -1.43
C ARG A 73 17.31 7.19 -0.54
N LEU A 74 17.68 6.29 0.37
CA LEU A 74 18.85 6.48 1.23
C LEU A 74 20.16 6.38 0.42
N SER A 75 20.24 5.45 -0.53
CA SER A 75 21.42 5.28 -1.37
C SER A 75 21.68 6.51 -2.26
N GLU A 76 20.64 7.10 -2.86
CA GLU A 76 20.71 8.32 -3.67
C GLU A 76 21.20 9.52 -2.86
N ARG A 77 20.70 9.68 -1.63
CA ARG A 77 21.13 10.74 -0.70
C ARG A 77 22.58 10.59 -0.25
N THR A 78 23.10 9.37 -0.23
CA THR A 78 24.47 9.09 0.25
C THR A 78 25.50 9.29 -0.87
N GLN A 79 25.12 9.09 -2.14
CA GLN A 79 26.00 9.31 -3.29
C GLN A 79 26.15 10.78 -3.72
N GLN A 80 25.27 11.68 -3.25
CA GLN A 80 25.34 13.13 -3.52
C GLN A 80 26.21 13.92 -2.53
N LYS A 81 26.95 13.25 -1.64
CA LYS A 81 27.93 13.88 -0.72
C LYS A 81 29.35 13.52 -1.10
#